data_AF-A0A4R4EBW2-F1
#
_entry.id   AF-A0A4R4EBW2-F1
#
_cell.length_a   1.000
_cell.length_b   1.000
_cell.length_c   1.000
_cell.angle_alpha   90.00
_cell.angle_beta   90.00
_cell.angle_gamma   90.00
#
_symmetry.space_group_name_H-M   'P 1'
#
loop_
_entity.id
_entity.type
_entity.pdbx_description
1 polymer ?
#
loop_
_entity_poly.entity_id
_entity_poly.type
_entity_poly.pdbx_seq_one_letter_code
_entity_poly.pdbx_strand_id
1 'polypeptide(L)'
;MLLLEDKPETKLDMKDWARINRDKIGKGIHKPRFRKPKKWVIQNRILMAVMIIEDVKLSELAAEMEVSSRTVAAWIYQGVQPTEEYRAFLSFKFGLPQSVLFYDDQMYDRVETITDKKFNKGVLSGTKINRILTGMFAVHNLSSAEFSRIKGIAPATTRKYMHNGAYPDAQYRDIYCQYFGLPEDILFYECL
;
A
#
# COMPACT_ATOMS: atom_id res chain seq x y z
N MET A 1 34.36 -11.85 -44.62
CA MET A 1 33.23 -11.49 -45.49
C MET A 1 32.38 -12.75 -45.65
N LEU A 2 31.31 -12.89 -44.88
CA LEU A 2 30.41 -14.05 -44.91
C LEU A 2 29.12 -13.60 -45.61
N LEU A 3 28.79 -14.26 -46.72
CA LEU A 3 27.62 -14.00 -47.56
C LEU A 3 26.35 -14.42 -46.82
N LEU A 4 25.37 -13.52 -46.78
CA LEU A 4 24.00 -13.76 -46.31
C LEU A 4 23.27 -14.61 -47.35
N GLU A 5 22.73 -15.76 -46.94
CA GLU A 5 21.79 -16.54 -47.74
C GLU A 5 20.40 -15.88 -47.71
N ASP A 6 19.91 -15.47 -48.87
CA ASP A 6 18.54 -14.98 -49.07
C ASP A 6 17.52 -16.09 -48.87
N LYS A 7 16.56 -15.88 -47.96
CA LYS A 7 15.36 -16.74 -47.85
C LYS A 7 14.27 -16.21 -48.80
N PRO A 8 13.60 -17.08 -49.57
CA PRO A 8 12.57 -16.65 -50.52
C PRO A 8 11.32 -16.13 -49.80
N GLU A 9 10.85 -14.94 -50.20
CA GLU A 9 9.57 -14.38 -49.79
C GLU A 9 8.40 -15.21 -50.37
N THR A 10 7.86 -16.12 -49.58
CA THR A 10 6.58 -16.79 -49.91
C THR A 10 5.43 -15.77 -49.93
N LYS A 11 4.98 -15.41 -51.13
CA LYS A 11 3.77 -14.59 -51.34
C LYS A 11 2.52 -15.45 -51.13
N LEU A 12 1.84 -15.25 -50.01
CA LEU A 12 0.53 -15.84 -49.72
C LEU A 12 -0.56 -15.22 -50.61
N ASP A 13 -1.40 -16.06 -51.23
CA ASP A 13 -2.56 -15.66 -52.04
C ASP A 13 -3.62 -14.97 -51.17
N MET A 14 -4.40 -14.06 -51.77
CA MET A 14 -5.46 -13.29 -51.14
C MET A 14 -6.54 -14.20 -50.51
N LYS A 15 -6.75 -15.41 -51.06
CA LYS A 15 -7.62 -16.44 -50.48
C LYS A 15 -7.07 -17.03 -49.18
N ASP A 16 -5.76 -17.18 -49.06
CA ASP A 16 -5.12 -17.65 -47.83
C ASP A 16 -5.12 -16.58 -46.74
N TRP A 17 -4.93 -15.31 -47.12
CA TRP A 17 -5.12 -14.17 -46.22
C TRP A 17 -6.55 -14.08 -45.70
N ALA A 18 -7.55 -14.32 -46.55
CA ALA A 18 -8.96 -14.32 -46.14
C ALA A 18 -9.29 -15.46 -45.17
N ARG A 19 -8.69 -16.65 -45.35
CA ARG A 19 -8.84 -17.79 -44.43
C ARG A 19 -8.21 -17.53 -43.07
N ILE A 20 -6.98 -17.00 -43.02
CA ILE A 20 -6.29 -16.62 -41.77
C ILE A 20 -7.05 -15.52 -41.02
N ASN A 21 -7.67 -14.58 -41.74
CA ASN A 21 -8.42 -13.49 -41.12
C ASN A 21 -9.83 -13.91 -40.68
N ARG A 22 -10.47 -14.91 -41.29
CA ARG A 22 -11.76 -15.44 -40.80
C ARG A 22 -11.68 -15.99 -39.38
N ASP A 23 -10.57 -16.65 -39.02
CA ASP A 23 -10.36 -17.17 -37.67
C ASP A 23 -10.16 -16.06 -36.60
N LYS A 24 -9.92 -14.83 -37.05
CA LYS A 24 -9.71 -13.63 -36.21
C LYS A 24 -10.89 -12.65 -36.27
N ILE A 25 -11.76 -12.75 -37.27
CA ILE A 25 -12.98 -11.94 -37.40
C ILE A 25 -13.99 -12.42 -36.36
N GLY A 26 -14.35 -11.54 -35.43
CA GLY A 26 -15.24 -11.82 -34.30
C GLY A 26 -14.51 -12.06 -32.97
N LYS A 27 -13.22 -12.41 -33.00
CA LYS A 27 -12.36 -12.37 -31.82
C LYS A 27 -11.79 -10.97 -31.70
N GLY A 28 -12.60 -10.04 -31.19
CA GLY A 28 -12.15 -8.70 -30.87
C GLY A 28 -10.77 -8.76 -30.22
N ILE A 29 -9.81 -7.96 -30.71
CA ILE A 29 -8.44 -7.95 -30.20
C ILE A 29 -8.54 -7.65 -28.71
N HIS A 30 -8.48 -8.70 -27.87
CA HIS A 30 -8.48 -8.58 -26.44
C HIS A 30 -7.05 -8.26 -25.99
N LYS A 31 -6.48 -7.18 -26.53
CA LYS A 31 -5.41 -6.49 -25.84
C LYS A 31 -6.08 -5.84 -24.64
N PRO A 32 -5.72 -6.19 -23.39
CA PRO A 32 -6.14 -5.42 -22.24
C PRO A 32 -5.70 -3.98 -22.53
N ARG A 33 -6.65 -3.08 -22.77
CA ARG A 33 -6.36 -1.67 -23.10
C ARG A 33 -5.61 -0.96 -21.96
N PHE A 34 -5.55 -1.60 -20.79
CA PHE A 34 -4.89 -1.15 -19.59
C PHE A 34 -4.10 -2.32 -19.00
N ARG A 35 -2.82 -2.08 -18.66
CA ARG A 35 -2.19 -2.89 -17.62
C ARG A 35 -3.03 -2.68 -16.37
N LYS A 36 -3.70 -3.71 -15.84
CA LYS A 36 -4.23 -3.63 -14.48
C LYS A 36 -3.02 -3.43 -13.57
N PRO A 37 -2.90 -2.32 -12.82
CA PRO A 37 -1.97 -2.29 -11.70
C PRO A 37 -2.34 -3.48 -10.81
N LYS A 38 -1.38 -4.33 -10.50
CA LYS A 38 -1.58 -5.57 -9.76
C LYS A 38 -1.79 -5.20 -8.28
N LYS A 39 -2.95 -4.59 -7.97
CA LYS A 39 -3.20 -3.78 -6.77
C LYS A 39 -2.21 -2.60 -6.66
N TRP A 40 -2.65 -1.44 -6.19
CA TRP A 40 -1.70 -0.35 -5.90
C TRP A 40 -0.96 -0.76 -4.64
N VAL A 41 0.33 -1.10 -4.77
CA VAL A 41 1.11 -1.47 -3.59
C VAL A 41 1.55 -0.18 -2.92
N ILE A 42 1.06 0.05 -1.70
CA ILE A 42 1.47 1.18 -0.87
C ILE A 42 2.96 0.96 -0.52
N GLN A 43 3.81 1.91 -0.87
CA GLN A 43 5.25 1.88 -0.60
C GLN A 43 5.54 2.51 0.76
N ASN A 44 4.99 3.69 1.04
CA ASN A 44 5.05 4.29 2.37
C ASN A 44 3.77 3.92 3.15
N ARG A 45 3.82 2.77 3.85
CA ARG A 45 2.68 2.26 4.62
C ARG A 45 2.36 3.14 5.84
N ILE A 46 3.37 3.72 6.48
CA ILE A 46 3.22 4.53 7.69
C ILE A 46 2.53 5.86 7.37
N LEU A 47 2.97 6.58 6.35
CA LEU A 47 2.32 7.83 5.94
C LEU A 47 0.87 7.57 5.52
N MET A 48 0.61 6.50 4.77
CA MET A 48 -0.76 6.12 4.41
C MET A 48 -1.60 5.75 5.64
N ALA A 49 -1.02 5.00 6.58
CA ALA A 49 -1.67 4.62 7.84
C ALA A 49 -2.13 5.86 8.60
N VAL A 50 -1.23 6.80 8.84
CA VAL A 50 -1.52 8.04 9.57
C VAL A 50 -2.58 8.88 8.84
N MET A 51 -2.46 9.03 7.52
CA MET A 51 -3.46 9.78 6.73
C MET A 51 -4.86 9.16 6.81
N ILE A 52 -4.99 7.83 6.82
CA ILE A 52 -6.29 7.17 6.97
C ILE A 52 -6.89 7.46 8.35
N ILE A 53 -6.07 7.44 9.40
CA ILE A 53 -6.53 7.66 10.78
C ILE A 53 -6.95 9.11 11.02
N GLU A 54 -6.17 10.05 10.50
CA GLU A 54 -6.46 11.50 10.58
C GLU A 54 -7.54 11.95 9.57
N ASP A 55 -8.09 11.02 8.77
CA ASP A 55 -9.03 11.26 7.67
C ASP A 55 -8.55 12.30 6.64
N VAL A 56 -7.23 12.45 6.48
CA VAL A 56 -6.62 13.40 5.54
C VAL A 56 -6.61 12.82 4.13
N LYS A 57 -7.24 13.53 3.19
CA LYS A 57 -7.27 13.13 1.78
C LYS A 57 -6.00 13.57 1.05
N LEU A 58 -5.60 12.80 0.02
CA LEU A 58 -4.46 13.17 -0.84
C LEU A 58 -4.61 14.56 -1.47
N SER A 59 -5.84 14.91 -1.87
CA SER A 59 -6.14 16.21 -2.48
C SER A 59 -6.03 17.37 -1.49
N GLU A 60 -6.42 17.14 -0.24
CA GLU A 60 -6.34 18.12 0.84
C GLU A 60 -4.89 18.36 1.23
N LEU A 61 -4.14 17.29 1.48
CA LEU A 61 -2.71 17.39 1.78
C LEU A 61 -1.92 18.05 0.66
N ALA A 62 -2.28 17.76 -0.59
CA ALA A 62 -1.67 18.38 -1.76
C ALA A 62 -1.95 19.89 -1.82
N ALA A 63 -3.18 20.31 -1.50
CA ALA A 63 -3.55 21.72 -1.47
C ALA A 63 -2.80 22.50 -0.38
N GLU A 64 -2.64 21.93 0.81
CA GLU A 64 -1.90 22.56 1.91
C GLU A 64 -0.41 22.77 1.60
N MET A 65 0.18 21.90 0.78
CA MET A 65 1.59 21.93 0.40
C MET A 65 1.82 22.58 -0.97
N GLU A 66 0.77 23.12 -1.59
CA GLU A 66 0.77 23.71 -2.94
C GLU A 66 1.37 22.80 -4.03
N VAL A 67 1.15 21.48 -3.91
CA VAL A 67 1.59 20.48 -4.89
C VAL A 67 0.41 19.80 -5.58
N SER A 68 0.70 19.05 -6.64
CA SER A 68 -0.32 18.21 -7.27
C SER A 68 -0.65 16.99 -6.41
N SER A 69 -1.90 16.52 -6.42
CA SER A 69 -2.27 15.24 -5.78
C SER A 69 -1.49 14.05 -6.32
N ARG A 70 -0.98 14.14 -7.56
CA ARG A 70 -0.09 13.14 -8.16
C ARG A 70 1.27 13.08 -7.46
N THR A 71 1.77 14.22 -7.00
CA THR A 71 3.02 14.32 -6.24
C THR A 71 2.88 13.58 -4.91
N VAL A 72 1.83 13.88 -4.14
CA VAL A 72 1.53 13.18 -2.88
C VAL A 72 1.31 11.68 -3.11
N ALA A 73 0.59 11.32 -4.17
CA ALA A 73 0.41 9.91 -4.54
C ALA A 73 1.74 9.22 -4.91
N ALA A 74 2.70 9.92 -5.51
CA ALA A 74 4.02 9.36 -5.80
C ALA A 74 4.79 9.04 -4.52
N TRP A 75 4.67 9.87 -3.48
CA TRP A 75 5.29 9.60 -2.18
C TRP A 75 4.75 8.32 -1.53
N ILE A 76 3.44 8.08 -1.64
CA ILE A 76 2.79 6.93 -1.00
C ILE A 76 2.94 5.65 -1.83
N TYR A 77 2.67 5.72 -3.14
CA TYR A 77 2.53 4.52 -3.98
C TYR A 77 3.75 4.21 -4.85
N GLN A 78 4.64 5.17 -5.04
CA GLN A 78 5.84 5.00 -5.88
C GLN A 78 7.13 5.05 -5.07
N GLY A 79 7.06 5.36 -3.77
CA GLY A 79 8.22 5.43 -2.88
C GLY A 79 9.13 6.62 -3.19
N VAL A 80 8.63 7.63 -3.92
CA VAL A 80 9.37 8.86 -4.19
C VAL A 80 9.54 9.60 -2.87
N GLN A 81 10.76 9.91 -2.47
CA GLN A 81 10.99 10.66 -1.24
C GLN A 81 10.63 12.14 -1.45
N PRO A 82 9.83 12.76 -0.56
CA PRO A 82 9.63 14.21 -0.59
C PRO A 82 10.94 14.95 -0.33
N THR A 83 10.97 16.23 -0.71
CA THR A 83 12.05 17.15 -0.33
C THR A 83 12.06 17.36 1.19
N GLU A 84 13.18 17.83 1.73
CA GLU A 84 13.31 18.11 3.17
C GLU A 84 12.22 19.05 3.69
N GLU A 85 11.90 20.10 2.94
CA GLU A 85 10.81 21.03 3.25
C GLU A 85 9.47 20.31 3.44
N TYR A 86 9.11 19.44 2.50
CA TYR A 86 7.87 18.68 2.55
C TYR A 86 7.88 17.61 3.65
N ARG A 87 9.03 16.98 3.92
CA ARG A 87 9.15 16.05 5.05
C ARG A 87 9.00 16.78 6.39
N ALA A 88 9.59 17.95 6.54
CA ALA A 88 9.45 18.79 7.72
C ALA A 88 7.99 19.24 7.93
N PHE A 89 7.31 19.66 6.85
CA PHE A 89 5.89 19.99 6.91
C PHE A 89 5.03 18.81 7.36
N LEU A 90 5.22 17.62 6.77
CA LEU A 90 4.46 16.41 7.11
C LEU A 90 4.75 15.97 8.55
N SER A 91 5.99 16.07 8.99
CA SER A 91 6.41 15.79 10.36
C SER A 91 5.70 16.72 11.36
N PHE A 92 5.66 18.02 11.06
CA PHE A 92 4.94 19.00 11.86
C PHE A 92 3.42 18.73 11.86
N LYS A 93 2.80 18.54 10.70
CA LYS A 93 1.36 18.31 10.55
C LYS A 93 0.88 17.09 11.34
N PHE A 94 1.61 15.98 11.27
CA PHE A 94 1.20 14.73 11.91
C PHE A 94 1.78 14.54 13.32
N GLY A 95 2.68 15.42 13.76
CA GLY A 95 3.33 15.32 15.07
C GLY A 95 4.20 14.07 15.21
N LEU A 96 4.81 13.61 14.11
CA LEU A 96 5.66 12.41 14.07
C LEU A 96 7.00 12.76 13.45
N PRO A 97 8.14 12.22 13.96
CA PRO A 97 9.44 12.47 13.37
C PRO A 97 9.53 12.00 11.91
N GLN A 98 10.38 12.67 11.13
CA GLN A 98 10.66 12.26 9.75
C GLN A 98 11.21 10.82 9.68
N SER A 99 12.02 10.41 10.67
CA SER A 99 12.57 9.04 10.76
C SER A 99 11.49 7.96 10.92
N VAL A 100 10.32 8.32 11.43
CA VAL A 100 9.17 7.43 11.59
C VAL A 100 8.29 7.47 10.35
N LEU A 101 7.86 8.66 9.90
CA LEU A 101 6.96 8.83 8.75
C LEU A 101 7.54 8.33 7.43
N PHE A 102 8.86 8.41 7.27
CA PHE A 102 9.56 8.01 6.04
C PHE A 102 10.49 6.82 6.28
N TYR A 103 10.22 6.01 7.30
CA TYR A 103 10.94 4.77 7.54
C TYR A 103 10.91 3.89 6.29
N ASP A 104 12.08 3.36 5.91
CA ASP A 104 12.21 2.52 4.72
C ASP A 104 11.70 1.11 5.01
N ASP A 105 10.43 0.91 4.65
CA ASP A 105 9.66 -0.28 4.88
C ASP A 105 9.72 -1.27 3.69
N GLN A 106 10.78 -1.21 2.89
CA GLN A 106 10.93 -2.06 1.70
C GLN A 106 11.41 -3.48 1.99
N MET A 107 11.94 -3.74 3.20
CA MET A 107 12.62 -5.00 3.51
C MET A 107 11.74 -6.15 3.99
N TYR A 108 10.48 -5.91 4.37
CA TYR A 108 9.65 -6.98 4.92
C TYR A 108 8.68 -7.55 3.89
N ASP A 109 8.58 -8.88 3.88
CA ASP A 109 7.64 -9.63 3.04
C ASP A 109 6.26 -9.01 3.18
N ARG A 110 5.84 -8.30 2.13
CA ARG A 110 4.61 -7.55 2.13
C ARG A 110 3.49 -8.54 2.37
N VAL A 111 2.87 -8.47 3.55
CA VAL A 111 1.71 -9.29 3.85
C VAL A 111 0.66 -8.97 2.79
N GLU A 112 0.49 -9.89 1.85
CA GLU A 112 -0.54 -9.78 0.83
C GLU A 112 -1.85 -9.54 1.57
N THR A 113 -2.60 -8.51 1.16
CA THR A 113 -3.90 -8.21 1.73
C THR A 113 -4.76 -9.47 1.65
N ILE A 114 -4.96 -10.14 2.80
CA ILE A 114 -5.63 -11.46 2.85
C ILE A 114 -7.13 -11.33 2.55
N THR A 115 -7.68 -10.12 2.47
CA THR A 115 -9.13 -9.89 2.53
C THR A 115 -9.64 -8.89 1.50
N ASP A 116 -10.79 -9.24 0.89
CA ASP A 116 -11.63 -8.36 0.07
C ASP A 116 -12.66 -7.56 0.91
N LYS A 117 -12.65 -7.67 2.25
CA LYS A 117 -13.65 -7.05 3.13
C LYS A 117 -13.23 -5.68 3.60
N LYS A 118 -14.00 -4.63 3.32
CA LYS A 118 -13.68 -3.25 3.69
C LYS A 118 -13.51 -3.08 5.22
N PHE A 119 -12.38 -2.52 5.63
CA PHE A 119 -12.13 -2.03 6.99
C PHE A 119 -13.21 -1.02 7.40
N ASN A 120 -13.78 -1.20 8.60
CA ASN A 120 -14.81 -0.30 9.10
C ASN A 120 -14.16 0.89 9.85
N LYS A 121 -14.24 2.09 9.27
CA LYS A 121 -13.73 3.33 9.86
C LYS A 121 -14.37 3.68 11.22
N GLY A 122 -15.54 3.13 11.55
CA GLY A 122 -16.17 3.32 12.87
C GLY A 122 -15.35 2.77 14.05
N VAL A 123 -14.30 1.99 13.77
CA VAL A 123 -13.32 1.52 14.76
C VAL A 123 -12.36 2.65 15.19
N LEU A 124 -12.34 3.80 14.50
CA LEU A 124 -11.37 4.88 14.71
C LEU A 124 -11.83 5.98 15.69
N SER A 125 -13.01 5.86 16.30
CA SER A 125 -13.50 6.86 17.27
C SER A 125 -12.95 6.61 18.67
N GLY A 126 -11.98 7.41 19.11
CA GLY A 126 -11.41 7.35 20.47
C GLY A 126 -10.38 8.44 20.76
N THR A 127 -10.16 8.76 22.04
CA THR A 127 -9.30 9.88 22.49
C THR A 127 -7.80 9.55 22.57
N LYS A 128 -7.39 8.28 22.49
CA LYS A 128 -5.99 7.85 22.61
C LYS A 128 -5.64 6.72 21.63
N ILE A 129 -5.37 7.05 20.38
CA ILE A 129 -5.16 6.04 19.33
C ILE A 129 -3.66 5.88 19.07
N ASN A 130 -3.16 4.64 19.08
CA ASN A 130 -1.91 4.34 18.40
C ASN A 130 -2.22 4.37 16.90
N ARG A 131 -1.99 5.52 16.27
CA ARG A 131 -2.35 5.83 14.87
C ARG A 131 -1.55 4.96 13.93
N ILE A 132 -0.28 4.68 14.22
CA ILE A 132 0.55 3.80 13.38
C ILE A 132 -0.02 2.38 13.37
N LEU A 133 -0.13 1.73 14.53
CA LEU A 133 -0.68 0.36 14.63
C LEU A 133 -2.10 0.29 14.05
N THR A 134 -2.96 1.24 14.40
CA THR A 134 -4.35 1.25 13.94
C THR A 134 -4.44 1.46 12.43
N GLY A 135 -3.64 2.39 11.89
CA GLY A 135 -3.60 2.65 10.46
C GLY A 135 -2.99 1.49 9.68
N MET A 136 -2.07 0.72 10.25
CA MET A 136 -1.56 -0.52 9.63
C MET A 136 -2.66 -1.57 9.45
N PHE A 137 -3.56 -1.73 10.43
CA PHE A 137 -4.76 -2.56 10.24
C PHE A 137 -5.63 -2.06 9.08
N ALA A 138 -5.78 -0.74 8.93
CA ALA A 138 -6.56 -0.15 7.83
C ALA A 138 -5.87 -0.33 6.45
N VAL A 139 -4.56 -0.07 6.36
CA VAL A 139 -3.74 -0.25 5.15
C VAL A 139 -3.80 -1.71 4.66
N HIS A 140 -3.78 -2.66 5.59
CA HIS A 140 -3.87 -4.09 5.28
C HIS A 140 -5.31 -4.62 5.24
N ASN A 141 -6.31 -3.74 5.34
CA ASN A 141 -7.72 -4.07 5.27
C ASN A 141 -8.11 -5.22 6.23
N LEU A 142 -7.61 -5.12 7.47
CA LEU A 142 -7.63 -6.15 8.49
C LEU A 142 -8.46 -5.71 9.70
N SER A 143 -9.35 -6.57 10.16
CA SER A 143 -10.06 -6.38 11.43
C SER A 143 -9.35 -7.07 12.60
N SER A 144 -9.59 -6.62 13.83
CA SER A 144 -9.09 -7.30 15.04
C SER A 144 -9.57 -8.75 15.16
N ALA A 145 -10.75 -9.07 14.62
CA ALA A 145 -11.29 -10.43 14.58
C ALA A 145 -10.59 -11.32 13.54
N GLU A 146 -10.19 -10.77 12.40
CA GLU A 146 -9.36 -11.48 11.42
C GLU A 146 -7.96 -11.72 11.95
N PHE A 147 -7.34 -10.69 12.51
CA PHE A 147 -6.02 -10.84 13.12
C PHE A 147 -6.03 -11.85 14.26
N SER A 148 -7.12 -11.91 15.04
CA SER A 148 -7.34 -12.96 16.04
C SER A 148 -7.31 -14.36 15.45
N ARG A 149 -7.96 -14.59 14.30
CA ARG A 149 -7.95 -15.88 13.62
C ARG A 149 -6.57 -16.25 13.06
N ILE A 150 -5.77 -15.26 12.68
CA ILE A 150 -4.43 -15.47 12.09
C ILE A 150 -3.37 -15.72 13.18
N LYS A 151 -3.43 -14.97 14.29
CA LYS A 151 -2.37 -14.94 15.31
C LYS A 151 -2.78 -15.43 16.69
N GLY A 152 -4.05 -15.81 16.88
CA GLY A 152 -4.55 -16.32 18.17
C GLY A 152 -4.72 -15.26 19.26
N ILE A 153 -4.58 -13.96 18.94
CA ILE A 153 -4.74 -12.87 19.92
C ILE A 153 -6.23 -12.55 20.07
N ALA A 154 -6.74 -12.44 21.29
CA ALA A 154 -8.14 -12.06 21.51
C ALA A 154 -8.44 -10.68 20.87
N PRO A 155 -9.58 -10.49 20.17
CA PRO A 155 -9.87 -9.22 19.49
C PRO A 155 -9.90 -8.00 20.44
N ALA A 156 -10.28 -8.22 21.70
CA ALA A 156 -10.28 -7.20 22.74
C ALA A 156 -8.86 -6.72 23.09
N THR A 157 -7.88 -7.62 23.10
CA THR A 157 -6.47 -7.30 23.33
C THR A 157 -5.93 -6.40 22.22
N THR A 158 -6.21 -6.74 20.96
CA THR A 158 -5.83 -5.90 19.82
C THR A 158 -6.47 -4.51 19.89
N ARG A 159 -7.76 -4.43 20.21
CA ARG A 159 -8.46 -3.15 20.40
C ARG A 159 -7.88 -2.33 21.56
N LYS A 160 -7.48 -2.97 22.67
CA LYS A 160 -6.81 -2.30 23.79
C LYS A 160 -5.56 -1.57 23.30
N TYR A 161 -4.70 -2.21 22.52
CA TYR A 161 -3.46 -1.59 22.05
C TYR A 161 -3.68 -0.56 20.94
N MET A 162 -4.69 -0.75 20.09
CA MET A 162 -5.06 0.23 19.06
C MET A 162 -5.67 1.51 19.65
N HIS A 163 -6.62 1.39 20.58
CA HIS A 163 -7.50 2.50 21.00
C HIS A 163 -7.23 3.10 22.37
N ASN A 164 -6.42 2.45 23.21
CA ASN A 164 -6.09 2.99 24.53
C ASN A 164 -4.67 3.55 24.60
N GLY A 165 -3.91 3.50 23.49
CA GLY A 165 -2.52 3.95 23.42
C GLY A 165 -1.59 3.19 24.37
N ALA A 166 -2.01 2.05 24.90
CA ALA A 166 -1.22 1.25 25.84
C ALA A 166 -0.06 0.59 25.09
N TYR A 167 1.15 0.72 25.64
CA TYR A 167 2.31 -0.02 25.13
C TYR A 167 2.07 -1.53 25.28
N PRO A 168 2.19 -2.34 24.22
CA PRO A 168 1.90 -3.76 24.33
C PRO A 168 2.93 -4.53 25.16
N ASP A 169 2.48 -5.63 25.77
CA ASP A 169 3.38 -6.56 26.46
C ASP A 169 4.31 -7.23 25.43
N ALA A 170 5.51 -7.67 25.87
CA ALA A 170 6.57 -8.14 24.97
C ALA A 170 6.11 -9.19 23.96
N GLN A 171 5.37 -10.21 24.43
CA GLN A 171 4.81 -11.25 23.55
C GLN A 171 3.93 -10.70 22.42
N TYR A 172 3.18 -9.63 22.68
CA TYR A 172 2.29 -9.03 21.68
C TYR A 172 3.07 -8.11 20.75
N ARG A 173 4.08 -7.39 21.26
CA ARG A 173 4.98 -6.58 20.44
C ARG A 173 5.64 -7.43 19.36
N ASP A 174 6.23 -8.56 19.74
CA ASP A 174 6.83 -9.51 18.80
C ASP A 174 5.84 -9.95 17.72
N ILE A 175 4.62 -10.32 18.10
CA ILE A 175 3.61 -10.79 17.15
C ILE A 175 3.21 -9.70 16.15
N TYR A 176 2.98 -8.47 16.62
CA TYR A 176 2.61 -7.35 15.74
C TYR A 176 3.78 -6.92 14.85
N CYS A 177 4.99 -6.79 15.40
CA CYS A 177 6.20 -6.43 14.66
C CYS A 177 6.52 -7.46 13.58
N GLN A 178 6.46 -8.75 13.90
CA GLN A 178 6.64 -9.82 12.92
C GLN A 178 5.54 -9.81 11.85
N TYR A 179 4.29 -9.52 12.21
CA TYR A 179 3.20 -9.51 11.24
C TYR A 179 3.28 -8.31 10.30
N PHE A 180 3.52 -7.11 10.82
CA PHE A 180 3.58 -5.91 9.98
C PHE A 180 4.94 -5.70 9.33
N GLY A 181 5.99 -6.36 9.83
CA GLY A 181 7.36 -6.15 9.35
C GLY A 181 7.87 -4.77 9.72
N LEU A 182 7.62 -4.32 10.94
CA LEU A 182 8.07 -3.02 11.43
C LEU A 182 8.72 -3.21 12.81
N PRO A 183 9.83 -2.52 13.11
CA PRO A 183 10.46 -2.59 14.42
C PRO A 183 9.60 -1.90 15.49
N GLU A 184 9.84 -2.24 16.76
CA GLU A 184 9.01 -1.78 17.88
C GLU A 184 9.00 -0.26 18.05
N ASP A 185 10.16 0.37 17.85
CA ASP A 185 10.37 1.82 17.94
C ASP A 185 9.63 2.62 16.86
N ILE A 186 9.26 1.96 15.76
CA ILE A 186 8.43 2.54 14.69
C ILE A 186 6.95 2.22 14.92
N LEU A 187 6.60 0.94 15.11
CA LEU A 187 5.20 0.51 15.18
C LEU A 187 4.48 1.01 16.44
N PHE A 188 5.22 1.17 17.54
CA PHE A 188 4.69 1.62 18.82
C PHE A 188 5.25 2.98 19.24
N TYR A 189 5.77 3.77 18.29
CA TYR A 189 6.36 5.08 18.56
C TYR A 189 5.47 5.97 19.46
N GLU A 190 4.16 5.95 19.23
CA GLU A 190 3.18 6.79 19.93
C GLU A 190 2.77 6.26 21.31
N CYS A 191 3.28 5.09 21.68
CA CYS A 191 3.07 4.47 22.98
C CYS A 191 4.32 4.53 23.89
N LEU A 192 5.45 5.01 23.35
CA LEU A 192 6.71 5.24 24.08
C LEU A 192 6.66 6.61 24.77
#